data_AF-X0ZKF7-F1
#
_entry.id   AF-X0ZKF7-F1
#
_cell.length_a   1.000
_cell.length_b   1.000
_cell.length_c   1.000
_cell.angle_alpha   90.00
_cell.angle_beta   90.00
_cell.angle_gamma   90.00
#
_symmetry.space_group_name_H-M   'P 1'
#
loop_
_entity.id
_entity.type
_entity.pdbx_description
1 polymer ?
#
loop_
_entity_poly.entity_id
_entity_poly.type
_entity_poly.pdbx_seq_one_letter_code
_entity_poly.pdbx_strand_id
1 'polypeptide(L)'
;MNPFHNPIFLSKVLKVYLFDIDRLKRFDDEKLRKYQDRHLKKMVQFAYSVPLYHDKYKKAGIYPNDIKGIKDIGKLPLVSKHDIKKYYPEGIVSSKTDKDHLVKVSTSGTTGKSLSIYVDMFDIVMGLFGYLR
;
A
#
# COMPACT_ATOMS: atom_id res chain seq x y z
N MET A 1 9.20 18.36 10.70
CA MET A 1 9.07 19.47 9.73
C MET A 1 7.79 19.30 8.94
N ASN A 2 7.06 20.38 8.66
CA ASN A 2 5.86 20.31 7.82
C ASN A 2 6.27 19.91 6.38
N PRO A 3 5.77 18.78 5.82
CA PRO A 3 6.15 18.30 4.50
C PRO A 3 5.80 19.29 3.38
N PHE A 4 4.81 20.17 3.59
CA PHE A 4 4.45 21.22 2.63
C PHE A 4 5.47 22.35 2.51
N HIS A 5 6.49 22.42 3.38
CA HIS A 5 7.63 23.33 3.22
C HIS A 5 8.86 22.66 2.58
N ASN A 6 8.78 21.38 2.23
CA ASN A 6 9.86 20.67 1.56
C ASN A 6 9.70 20.77 0.02
N PRO A 7 10.62 21.44 -0.69
CA PRO A 7 10.52 21.62 -2.15
C PRO A 7 10.63 20.29 -2.92
N ILE A 8 11.31 19.29 -2.37
CA ILE A 8 11.39 17.94 -2.98
C ILE A 8 10.03 17.25 -2.90
N PHE A 9 9.33 17.37 -1.78
CA PHE A 9 7.98 16.82 -1.62
C PHE A 9 7.00 17.49 -2.59
N LEU A 10 6.98 18.83 -2.64
CA LEU A 10 6.10 19.58 -3.52
C LEU A 10 6.36 19.30 -5.00
N SER A 11 7.63 19.26 -5.44
CA SER A 11 7.97 18.93 -6.82
C SER A 11 7.55 17.51 -7.20
N LYS A 12 7.71 16.53 -6.29
CA LYS A 12 7.22 15.16 -6.50
C LYS A 12 5.70 15.14 -6.65
N VAL A 13 4.96 15.80 -5.77
CA VAL A 13 3.49 15.88 -5.83
C VAL A 13 3.04 16.51 -7.15
N LEU A 14 3.60 17.67 -7.51
CA LEU A 14 3.27 18.39 -8.73
C LEU A 14 3.54 17.54 -9.98
N LYS A 15 4.69 16.85 -10.03
CA LYS A 15 5.03 15.96 -11.13
C LYS A 15 3.99 14.85 -11.31
N VAL A 16 3.58 14.18 -10.23
CA VAL A 16 2.60 13.10 -10.33
C VAL A 16 1.24 13.64 -10.74
N TYR A 17 0.83 14.77 -10.17
CA TYR A 17 -0.42 15.44 -10.52
C TYR A 17 -0.50 15.81 -12.01
N LEU A 18 0.56 16.42 -12.55
CA LEU A 18 0.58 16.89 -13.94
C LEU A 18 0.73 15.75 -14.96
N PHE A 19 1.51 14.71 -14.65
CA PHE A 19 1.96 13.76 -15.67
C PHE A 19 1.48 12.31 -15.48
N ASP A 20 1.09 11.90 -14.28
CA ASP A 20 0.92 10.47 -13.97
C ASP A 20 -0.54 10.06 -13.73
N ILE A 21 -1.42 10.98 -13.34
CA ILE A 21 -2.83 10.68 -12.97
C ILE A 21 -3.58 9.92 -14.07
N ASP A 22 -3.51 10.37 -15.32
CA ASP A 22 -4.22 9.76 -16.46
C ASP A 22 -3.33 8.78 -17.26
N ARG A 23 -2.17 8.36 -16.71
CA ARG A 23 -1.22 7.51 -17.44
C ARG A 23 -1.85 6.19 -17.89
N LEU A 24 -2.67 5.58 -17.02
CA LEU A 24 -3.27 4.27 -17.29
C LEU A 24 -4.38 4.31 -18.34
N LYS A 25 -5.02 5.46 -18.60
CA LYS A 25 -6.07 5.60 -19.62
C LYS A 25 -5.58 5.33 -21.05
N ARG A 26 -4.26 5.43 -21.26
CA ARG A 26 -3.60 5.21 -22.56
C ARG A 26 -3.10 3.77 -22.76
N PHE A 27 -3.42 2.86 -21.85
CA PHE A 27 -2.98 1.47 -21.94
C PHE A 27 -4.02 0.65 -22.70
N ASP A 28 -3.56 -0.17 -23.63
CA ASP A 28 -4.34 -1.30 -24.12
C ASP A 28 -4.42 -2.42 -23.06
N ASP A 29 -5.27 -3.40 -23.30
CA ASP A 29 -5.53 -4.50 -22.36
C ASP A 29 -4.27 -5.32 -22.05
N GLU A 30 -3.41 -5.56 -23.04
CA GLU A 30 -2.18 -6.33 -22.85
C GLU A 30 -1.18 -5.58 -21.97
N LYS A 31 -1.02 -4.27 -22.22
CA LYS A 31 -0.15 -3.38 -21.46
C LYS A 31 -0.67 -3.19 -20.04
N LEU A 32 -1.99 -3.07 -19.86
CA LEU A 32 -2.62 -3.01 -18.55
C LEU A 32 -2.40 -4.32 -17.78
N ARG A 33 -2.54 -5.47 -18.44
CA ARG A 33 -2.27 -6.79 -17.85
C ARG A 33 -0.83 -6.94 -17.40
N LYS A 34 0.13 -6.61 -18.27
CA LYS A 34 1.58 -6.63 -17.94
C LYS A 34 1.92 -5.68 -16.80
N TYR A 35 1.24 -4.53 -16.74
CA TYR A 35 1.39 -3.58 -15.64
C TYR A 35 0.89 -4.17 -14.32
N GLN A 36 -0.33 -4.70 -14.28
CA GLN A 36 -0.91 -5.35 -13.10
C GLN A 36 -0.04 -6.52 -12.60
N ASP A 37 0.42 -7.38 -13.49
CA ASP A 37 1.27 -8.52 -13.15
C ASP A 37 2.58 -8.08 -12.47
N ARG A 38 3.23 -7.04 -13.04
CA ARG A 38 4.45 -6.46 -12.48
C ARG A 38 4.21 -5.83 -11.12
N HIS A 39 3.12 -5.08 -10.97
CA HIS A 39 2.80 -4.40 -9.73
C HIS A 39 2.39 -5.39 -8.62
N LEU A 40 1.59 -6.41 -8.91
CA LEU A 40 1.23 -7.42 -7.93
C LEU A 40 2.46 -8.16 -7.39
N LYS A 41 3.40 -8.57 -8.26
CA LYS A 41 4.67 -9.18 -7.83
C LYS A 41 5.42 -8.31 -6.85
N LYS A 42 5.60 -7.03 -7.19
CA LYS A 42 6.29 -6.06 -6.33
C LYS A 42 5.57 -5.87 -5.00
N MET A 43 4.24 -5.77 -5.02
CA MET A 43 3.43 -5.63 -3.80
C MET A 43 3.55 -6.85 -2.90
N VAL A 44 3.52 -8.08 -3.45
CA VAL A 44 3.65 -9.30 -2.64
C VAL A 44 5.07 -9.41 -2.05
N GLN A 45 6.11 -9.08 -2.83
CA GLN A 45 7.48 -9.02 -2.33
C GLN A 45 7.64 -8.04 -1.17
N PHE A 46 7.03 -6.85 -1.29
CA PHE A 46 7.03 -5.85 -0.22
C PHE A 46 6.19 -6.30 0.98
N ALA A 47 5.00 -6.86 0.75
CA ALA A 47 4.16 -7.39 1.83
C ALA A 47 4.93 -8.44 2.64
N TYR A 48 5.72 -9.29 2.00
CA TYR A 48 6.51 -10.31 2.70
C TYR A 48 7.60 -9.75 3.65
N SER A 49 7.94 -8.45 3.57
CA SER A 49 8.81 -7.78 4.55
C SER A 49 8.05 -7.15 5.73
N VAL A 50 6.73 -7.29 5.76
CA VAL A 50 5.86 -6.85 6.86
C VAL A 50 5.46 -8.08 7.69
N PRO A 51 5.64 -8.07 9.03
CA PRO A 51 5.42 -9.25 9.87
C PRO A 51 4.04 -9.91 9.72
N LEU A 52 2.97 -9.10 9.66
CA LEU A 52 1.59 -9.58 9.46
C LEU A 52 1.46 -10.47 8.22
N TYR A 53 1.98 -10.01 7.08
CA TYR A 53 1.83 -10.73 5.82
C TYR A 53 2.84 -11.87 5.73
N HIS A 54 4.06 -11.69 6.23
CA HIS A 54 5.06 -12.74 6.30
C HIS A 54 4.51 -13.99 7.00
N ASP A 55 4.00 -13.82 8.22
CA ASP A 55 3.46 -14.92 9.00
C ASP A 55 2.24 -15.55 8.32
N LYS A 56 1.34 -14.73 7.79
CA LYS A 56 0.10 -15.20 7.18
C LYS A 56 0.35 -15.98 5.89
N TYR A 57 1.25 -15.48 5.04
CA TYR A 57 1.60 -16.12 3.77
C TYR A 57 2.40 -17.40 4.02
N LYS A 58 3.37 -17.35 4.95
CA LYS A 58 4.16 -18.53 5.33
C LYS A 58 3.29 -19.65 5.90
N LYS A 59 2.30 -19.33 6.75
CA LYS A 59 1.33 -20.32 7.27
C LYS A 59 0.45 -20.95 6.18
N ALA A 60 0.19 -20.21 5.11
CA ALA A 60 -0.53 -20.71 3.93
C ALA A 60 0.39 -21.44 2.93
N GLY A 61 1.69 -21.55 3.21
CA GLY A 61 2.67 -22.16 2.31
C GLY A 61 2.96 -21.31 1.06
N ILE A 62 2.73 -19.99 1.11
CA ILE A 62 2.89 -19.09 -0.03
C ILE A 62 4.12 -18.22 0.14
N TYR A 63 4.93 -18.20 -0.90
CA TYR A 63 6.13 -17.39 -1.03
C TYR A 63 6.00 -16.41 -2.20
N PRO A 64 6.75 -15.29 -2.20
CA PRO A 64 6.65 -14.29 -3.27
C PRO A 64 6.87 -14.84 -4.68
N ASN A 65 7.68 -15.90 -4.82
CA ASN A 65 7.98 -16.52 -6.11
C ASN A 65 6.80 -17.32 -6.68
N ASP A 66 5.78 -17.65 -5.87
CA ASP A 66 4.60 -18.40 -6.30
C ASP A 66 3.57 -17.51 -7.02
N ILE A 67 3.75 -16.19 -6.94
CA ILE A 67 2.91 -15.18 -7.58
C ILE A 67 3.57 -14.72 -8.88
N LYS A 68 3.05 -15.21 -10.01
CA LYS A 68 3.52 -14.89 -11.36
C LYS A 68 2.71 -13.79 -12.05
N GLY A 69 1.61 -13.35 -11.45
CA GLY A 69 0.82 -12.22 -11.95
C GLY A 69 -0.57 -12.18 -11.33
N ILE A 70 -1.45 -11.35 -11.89
CA ILE A 70 -2.79 -11.08 -11.38
C ILE A 70 -3.67 -12.34 -11.29
N LYS A 71 -3.40 -13.36 -12.13
CA LYS A 71 -4.11 -14.65 -12.08
C LYS A 71 -3.90 -15.41 -10.75
N ASP A 72 -2.78 -15.15 -10.07
CA ASP A 72 -2.44 -15.82 -8.81
C ASP A 72 -2.96 -15.08 -7.57
N ILE A 73 -3.67 -13.94 -7.74
CA ILE A 73 -4.15 -13.14 -6.62
C ILE A 73 -5.04 -13.95 -5.67
N GLY A 74 -5.84 -14.89 -6.20
CA GLY A 74 -6.71 -15.75 -5.42
C GLY A 74 -5.98 -16.78 -4.55
N LYS A 75 -4.67 -16.99 -4.75
CA LYS A 75 -3.86 -17.81 -3.85
C LYS A 75 -3.62 -17.09 -2.53
N LEU A 76 -3.53 -15.76 -2.53
CA LEU A 76 -3.17 -14.99 -1.34
C LEU A 76 -4.26 -15.09 -0.26
N PRO A 77 -3.90 -15.40 1.00
CA PRO A 77 -4.88 -15.46 2.07
C PRO A 77 -5.42 -14.06 2.38
N LEU A 78 -6.72 -13.99 2.68
CA LEU A 78 -7.39 -12.73 3.02
C LEU A 78 -6.86 -12.15 4.35
N VAL A 79 -6.67 -10.83 4.40
CA VAL A 79 -6.29 -10.11 5.63
C VAL A 79 -7.53 -9.46 6.23
N SER A 80 -7.84 -9.81 7.47
CA SER A 80 -8.99 -9.30 8.20
C SER A 80 -8.63 -8.12 9.10
N LYS A 81 -9.65 -7.39 9.55
CA LYS A 81 -9.51 -6.35 10.58
C LYS A 81 -8.91 -6.89 11.88
N HIS A 82 -9.18 -8.15 12.23
CA HIS A 82 -8.61 -8.79 13.42
C HIS A 82 -7.11 -9.03 13.27
N ASP A 83 -6.66 -9.46 12.08
CA ASP A 83 -5.22 -9.64 11.81
C ASP A 83 -4.47 -8.32 12.02
N ILE A 84 -4.95 -7.23 11.43
CA ILE A 84 -4.30 -5.91 11.57
C ILE A 84 -4.22 -5.50 13.06
N LYS A 85 -5.30 -5.67 13.82
CA LYS A 85 -5.31 -5.37 15.27
C LYS A 85 -4.32 -6.22 16.06
N LYS A 86 -4.15 -7.49 15.69
CA LYS A 86 -3.23 -8.42 16.37
C LYS A 86 -1.76 -8.02 16.18
N TYR A 87 -1.41 -7.48 15.02
CA TYR A 87 -0.04 -7.11 14.67
C TYR A 87 0.25 -5.61 14.91
N TYR A 88 -0.76 -4.78 15.15
CA TYR A 88 -0.56 -3.37 15.48
C TYR A 88 0.15 -3.20 16.83
N PRO A 89 1.08 -2.22 16.99
CA PRO A 89 1.48 -1.22 16.00
C PRO A 89 2.61 -1.64 15.06
N GLU A 90 3.59 -2.40 15.53
CA GLU A 90 4.85 -2.60 14.77
C GLU A 90 4.72 -3.63 13.64
N GLY A 91 3.93 -4.68 13.84
CA GLY A 91 3.82 -5.80 12.90
C GLY A 91 3.07 -5.48 11.61
N ILE A 92 2.57 -4.26 11.44
CA ILE A 92 1.88 -3.79 10.23
C ILE A 92 2.74 -2.83 9.38
N VAL A 93 3.96 -2.50 9.84
CA VAL A 93 4.92 -1.69 9.10
C VAL A 93 6.08 -2.58 8.64
N SER A 94 6.61 -2.28 7.46
CA SER A 94 7.78 -3.00 6.94
C SER A 94 9.03 -2.59 7.71
N SER A 95 9.93 -3.53 7.98
CA SER A 95 11.24 -3.21 8.56
C SER A 95 12.11 -2.31 7.68
N LYS A 96 11.74 -2.15 6.40
CA LYS A 96 12.39 -1.27 5.43
C LYS A 96 11.81 0.15 5.39
N THR A 97 10.79 0.42 6.20
CA THR A 97 10.10 1.71 6.21
C THR A 97 10.41 2.43 7.52
N ASP A 98 10.86 3.68 7.39
CA ASP A 98 11.00 4.57 8.53
C ASP A 98 9.61 5.00 9.02
N LYS A 99 9.26 4.55 10.22
CA LYS A 99 7.95 4.78 10.83
C LYS A 99 7.74 6.24 11.25
N ASP A 100 8.82 6.97 11.53
CA ASP A 100 8.73 8.38 11.97
C ASP A 100 8.25 9.30 10.85
N HIS A 101 8.33 8.84 9.59
CA HIS A 101 7.78 9.51 8.43
C HIS A 101 6.31 9.16 8.13
N LEU A 102 5.68 8.27 8.91
CA LEU A 102 4.31 7.84 8.68
C LEU A 102 3.32 8.58 9.57
N VAL A 103 2.14 8.85 9.02
CA VAL A 103 1.02 9.43 9.75
C VAL A 103 0.13 8.32 10.30
N LYS A 104 -0.13 8.34 11.60
CA LYS A 104 -1.11 7.45 12.22
C LYS A 104 -2.52 7.93 11.87
N VAL A 105 -3.29 7.11 11.18
CA VAL A 105 -4.71 7.35 10.86
C VAL A 105 -5.56 6.33 11.59
N SER A 106 -6.72 6.74 12.10
CA SER A 106 -7.64 5.84 12.81
C SER A 106 -9.05 5.96 12.27
N THR A 107 -9.73 4.83 12.14
CA THR A 107 -11.15 4.83 11.77
C THR A 107 -11.99 5.39 12.92
N SER A 108 -12.98 6.23 12.61
CA SER A 108 -14.08 6.59 13.51
C SER A 108 -14.91 5.34 13.82
N GLY A 109 -14.56 4.59 14.85
CA GLY A 109 -15.28 3.39 15.27
C GLY A 109 -16.32 3.74 16.31
N THR A 110 -17.61 3.65 15.98
CA THR A 110 -18.73 3.88 16.92
C THR A 110 -18.85 2.80 18.00
N THR A 111 -18.29 1.61 17.77
CA THR A 111 -18.30 0.45 18.69
C THR A 111 -17.09 0.42 19.66
N GLY A 112 -16.36 1.52 19.82
CA GLY A 112 -15.27 1.67 20.78
C GLY A 112 -13.94 1.00 20.41
N LYS A 113 -13.88 0.14 19.40
CA LYS A 113 -12.63 -0.49 18.92
C LYS A 113 -12.23 0.01 17.53
N SER A 114 -11.67 1.23 17.48
CA SER A 114 -11.08 1.81 16.26
C SER A 114 -9.98 0.92 15.69
N LEU A 115 -9.77 1.03 14.37
CA LEU A 115 -8.61 0.44 13.70
C LEU A 115 -7.63 1.57 13.40
N SER A 116 -6.43 1.48 13.94
CA SER A 116 -5.33 2.38 13.62
C SER A 116 -4.42 1.75 12.58
N ILE A 117 -3.96 2.57 11.62
CA ILE A 117 -2.98 2.20 10.58
C ILE A 117 -1.98 3.35 10.41
N TYR A 118 -0.90 3.07 9.68
CA TYR A 118 0.09 4.05 9.28
C TYR A 118 -0.02 4.29 7.77
N VAL A 119 0.06 5.56 7.36
CA VAL A 119 -0.06 5.99 5.97
C VAL A 119 1.04 7.02 5.67
N ASP A 120 1.63 6.95 4.49
CA ASP A 120 2.54 8.00 4.01
C ASP A 120 1.73 9.28 3.72
N MET A 121 2.22 10.44 4.15
CA MET A 121 1.61 11.73 3.84
C MET A 121 1.47 11.94 2.33
N PHE A 122 2.42 11.46 1.54
CA PHE A 122 2.36 11.52 0.09
C PHE A 122 1.11 10.79 -0.44
N ASP A 123 0.81 9.61 0.08
CA ASP A 123 -0.35 8.81 -0.33
C ASP A 123 -1.67 9.48 0.06
N ILE A 124 -1.73 10.15 1.21
CA ILE A 124 -2.89 10.95 1.63
C ILE A 124 -3.16 12.07 0.62
N VAL A 125 -2.12 12.83 0.26
CA VAL A 125 -2.23 13.95 -0.70
C VAL A 125 -2.65 13.44 -2.08
N MET A 126 -2.06 12.34 -2.55
CA MET A 126 -2.43 11.74 -3.83
C MET A 126 -3.87 11.20 -3.85
N GLY A 127 -4.31 10.59 -2.76
CA GLY A 127 -5.69 10.11 -2.60
C GLY A 127 -6.71 11.25 -2.66
N LEU A 128 -6.40 12.41 -2.06
CA LEU A 128 -7.25 13.59 -2.11
C LEU A 128 -7.40 14.11 -3.55
N PHE A 129 -6.33 14.17 -4.34
CA PHE A 129 -6.41 14.57 -5.75
C PHE A 129 -7.26 13.62 -6.60
N GLY A 130 -7.24 12.32 -6.27
CA GLY A 130 -8.11 11.34 -6.92
C GLY A 130 -9.59 11.50 -6.58
N TYR A 131 -9.94 12.13 -5.44
CA TYR A 131 -11.33 12.37 -5.04
C TYR A 131 -11.89 13.70 -5.59
N LEU A 132 -11.04 14.71 -5.74
CA LEU A 132 -11.43 16.05 -6.18
C LEU A 132 -11.64 16.19 -7.70
N ARG A 133 -11.39 15.14 -8.48
CA ARG A 133 -11.44 15.14 -9.95
C ARG A 133 -12.31 13.99 -10.45
#